data_AF-A0A7V5KC00-F1
#
_entry.id   AF-A0A7V5KC00-F1
#
_cell.length_a   1.000
_cell.length_b   1.000
_cell.length_c   1.000
_cell.angle_alpha   90.00
_cell.angle_beta   90.00
_cell.angle_gamma   90.00
#
_symmetry.space_group_name_H-M   'P 1'
#
loop_
_entity.id
_entity.type
_entity.pdbx_description
1 polymer ?
#
loop_
_entity_poly.entity_id
_entity_poly.type
_entity_poly.pdbx_seq_one_letter_code
_entity_poly.pdbx_strand_id
1 'polypeptide(L)'
;MKKSESLLTALLLLLLIGSSVSADVPQLISFQGVLTDDAGNLFDTTLAITFAIYYEETGGLTLWTETHPSVIVRDGLFDVLLGSIEPLVDTVFNDSTRWLGITAGGEAEMNPRTSFTTVPYSYRVGTIDSASGGTIKGDVAITGKVTIGPDNINDGNDAFVAGTHNTAGNDYVAICGGRYNEGFGIYSTVSGGFSNHAMGDYVAIGGGMGNSADGMFAFIPGGSRNIADGDYSFVLGSMGIAGHNGSIVISANDCGT
;
A
#
# COMPACT_ATOMS: atom_id res chain seq x y z
N MET A 1 -7.47 19.14 -49.57
CA MET A 1 -6.42 18.21 -49.09
C MET A 1 -5.95 18.46 -47.64
N LYS A 2 -6.37 19.52 -46.93
CA LYS A 2 -5.90 19.78 -45.54
C LYS A 2 -6.74 19.16 -44.39
N LYS A 3 -7.93 18.59 -44.67
CA LYS A 3 -8.82 18.03 -43.63
C LYS A 3 -8.53 16.56 -43.27
N SER A 4 -7.89 15.79 -44.15
CA SER A 4 -7.61 14.36 -43.90
C SER A 4 -6.38 14.12 -43.03
N GLU A 5 -5.38 15.00 -43.09
CA GLU A 5 -4.16 14.86 -42.27
C GLU A 5 -4.37 15.20 -40.79
N SER A 6 -5.27 16.15 -40.51
CA SER A 6 -5.70 16.49 -39.13
C SER A 6 -6.54 15.38 -38.48
N LEU A 7 -7.29 14.62 -39.27
CA LEU A 7 -8.08 13.49 -38.76
C LEU A 7 -7.18 12.29 -38.45
N LEU A 8 -6.14 12.07 -39.26
CA LEU A 8 -5.21 10.95 -39.10
C LEU A 8 -4.25 11.17 -37.91
N THR A 9 -3.83 12.41 -37.66
CA THR A 9 -3.07 12.77 -36.45
C THR A 9 -3.91 12.73 -35.18
N ALA A 10 -5.18 13.11 -35.24
CA ALA A 10 -6.11 12.95 -34.10
C ALA A 10 -6.41 11.47 -33.79
N LEU A 11 -6.48 10.61 -34.82
CA LEU A 11 -6.73 9.18 -34.66
C LEU A 11 -5.49 8.42 -34.16
N LEU A 12 -4.28 8.87 -34.51
CA LEU A 12 -3.03 8.31 -33.98
C LEU A 12 -2.76 8.73 -32.52
N LEU A 13 -3.23 9.91 -32.10
CA LEU A 13 -3.08 10.39 -30.72
C LEU A 13 -4.05 9.72 -29.74
N LEU A 14 -5.16 9.16 -30.23
CA LEU A 14 -6.13 8.43 -29.42
C LEU A 14 -5.72 6.97 -29.12
N LEU A 15 -4.68 6.45 -29.78
CA LEU A 15 -4.22 5.06 -29.65
C LEU A 15 -3.09 4.86 -28.64
N LEU A 16 -2.71 5.90 -27.89
CA LEU A 16 -1.59 5.91 -26.94
C LEU A 16 -2.00 6.13 -25.48
N ILE A 17 -3.24 5.79 -25.13
CA ILE A 17 -3.60 5.59 -23.73
C ILE A 17 -3.06 4.22 -23.35
N GLY A 18 -1.79 4.18 -22.93
CA GLY A 18 -1.21 3.00 -22.31
C GLY A 18 -2.09 2.60 -21.14
N SER A 19 -2.84 1.50 -21.28
CA SER A 19 -3.54 0.89 -20.18
C SER A 19 -2.48 0.49 -19.16
N SER A 20 -2.53 1.11 -17.99
CA SER A 20 -1.83 0.63 -16.80
C SER A 20 -2.48 -0.70 -16.44
N VAL A 21 -1.97 -1.80 -16.99
CA VAL A 21 -2.34 -3.12 -16.50
C VAL A 21 -1.62 -3.25 -15.17
N SER A 22 -2.36 -3.08 -14.07
CA SER A 22 -1.90 -3.60 -12.79
C SER A 22 -1.75 -5.10 -12.98
N ALA A 23 -0.53 -5.61 -12.83
CA ALA A 23 -0.31 -7.05 -12.82
C ALA A 23 -0.99 -7.59 -11.56
N ASP A 24 -2.21 -8.09 -11.72
CA ASP A 24 -2.91 -8.76 -10.63
C ASP A 24 -2.11 -9.99 -10.23
N VAL A 25 -1.89 -10.19 -8.93
CA VAL A 25 -1.14 -11.36 -8.45
C VAL A 25 -1.99 -12.57 -8.78
N PRO A 26 -1.48 -13.54 -9.58
CA PRO A 26 -2.27 -14.72 -9.93
C PRO A 26 -2.70 -15.45 -8.65
N GLN A 27 -4.01 -15.47 -8.38
CA GLN A 27 -4.59 -16.10 -7.21
C GLN A 27 -4.73 -17.61 -7.46
N LEU A 28 -3.60 -18.30 -7.50
CA LEU A 28 -3.51 -19.73 -7.80
C LEU A 28 -2.90 -20.48 -6.61
N ILE A 29 -3.40 -21.70 -6.35
CA ILE A 29 -2.86 -22.61 -5.33
C ILE A 29 -2.39 -23.89 -5.99
N SER A 30 -1.12 -24.25 -5.79
CA SER A 30 -0.62 -25.56 -6.20
C SER A 30 -1.14 -26.66 -5.29
N PHE A 31 -1.66 -27.72 -5.87
CA PHE A 31 -2.10 -28.90 -5.12
C PHE A 31 -1.53 -30.18 -5.75
N GLN A 32 -1.04 -31.09 -4.92
CA GLN A 32 -0.48 -32.37 -5.32
C GLN A 32 -1.04 -33.48 -4.44
N GLY A 33 -1.24 -34.66 -5.02
CA GLY A 33 -1.78 -35.81 -4.31
C GLY A 33 -1.41 -37.13 -4.95
N VAL A 34 -1.59 -38.22 -4.20
CA VAL A 34 -1.42 -39.59 -4.67
C VAL A 34 -2.79 -40.27 -4.68
N LEU A 35 -3.14 -40.90 -5.80
CA LEU A 35 -4.32 -41.71 -6.00
C LEU A 35 -3.95 -43.19 -6.04
N THR A 36 -4.74 -44.01 -5.35
CA THR A 36 -4.61 -45.46 -5.29
C THR A 36 -5.94 -46.13 -5.61
N ASP A 37 -5.91 -47.39 -6.04
CA ASP A 37 -7.13 -48.21 -6.14
C ASP A 37 -7.62 -48.69 -4.76
N ASP A 38 -8.75 -49.40 -4.72
CA ASP A 38 -9.32 -49.99 -3.48
C ASP A 38 -8.37 -50.98 -2.78
N ALA A 39 -7.39 -51.52 -3.50
CA ALA A 39 -6.36 -52.41 -2.98
C ALA A 39 -5.07 -51.67 -2.57
N GLY A 40 -5.01 -50.35 -2.73
CA GLY A 40 -3.87 -49.49 -2.40
C GLY A 40 -2.77 -49.45 -3.45
N ASN A 41 -2.98 -50.00 -4.65
CA ASN A 41 -1.97 -49.99 -5.72
C ASN A 41 -1.95 -48.65 -6.44
N LEU A 42 -0.75 -48.20 -6.78
CA LEU A 42 -0.52 -47.07 -7.67
C LEU A 42 -0.80 -47.50 -9.11
N PHE A 43 -1.42 -46.63 -9.90
CA PHE A 43 -1.67 -46.89 -11.31
C PHE A 43 -1.62 -45.61 -12.13
N ASP A 44 -1.34 -45.77 -13.42
CA ASP A 44 -1.33 -44.69 -14.41
C ASP A 44 -2.71 -44.54 -15.03
N THR A 45 -3.19 -43.31 -15.11
CA THR A 45 -4.50 -43.04 -15.70
C THR A 45 -4.64 -41.56 -16.09
N THR A 46 -5.73 -41.23 -16.76
CA THR A 46 -6.18 -39.86 -16.96
C THR A 46 -7.66 -39.80 -16.65
N LEU A 47 -8.04 -38.96 -15.71
CA LEU A 47 -9.42 -38.84 -15.25
C LEU A 47 -9.79 -37.38 -14.95
N ALA A 48 -11.09 -37.14 -14.87
CA ALA A 48 -11.59 -35.89 -14.31
C ALA A 48 -11.43 -35.90 -12.78
N ILE A 49 -10.82 -34.86 -12.23
CA ILE A 49 -10.74 -34.64 -10.79
C ILE A 49 -11.45 -33.33 -10.47
N THR A 50 -12.41 -33.42 -9.55
CA THR A 50 -13.11 -32.28 -9.00
C THR A 50 -12.56 -31.97 -7.62
N PHE A 51 -12.11 -30.74 -7.42
CA PHE A 51 -11.70 -30.20 -6.13
C PHE A 51 -12.79 -29.31 -5.60
N ALA A 52 -13.12 -29.46 -4.32
CA ALA A 52 -14.09 -28.62 -3.66
C ALA A 52 -13.55 -28.16 -2.31
N ILE A 53 -13.65 -26.87 -2.00
CA ILE A 53 -13.28 -26.31 -0.70
C ILE A 53 -14.54 -26.21 0.16
N TYR A 54 -14.46 -26.63 1.41
CA TYR A 54 -15.56 -26.71 2.36
C TYR A 54 -15.20 -26.02 3.67
N TYR A 55 -16.23 -25.68 4.44
CA TYR A 55 -16.11 -25.23 5.83
C TYR A 55 -15.86 -26.36 6.82
N GLU A 56 -16.49 -27.51 6.57
CA GLU A 56 -16.55 -28.63 7.49
C GLU A 56 -15.84 -29.86 6.91
N GLU A 57 -15.32 -30.69 7.80
CA GLU A 57 -14.64 -31.94 7.45
C GLU A 57 -15.58 -32.95 6.77
N THR A 58 -16.88 -32.96 7.14
CA THR A 58 -17.90 -33.83 6.55
C THR A 58 -19.21 -33.08 6.32
N GLY A 59 -19.92 -33.33 5.22
CA GLY A 59 -21.17 -32.62 4.90
C GLY A 59 -20.92 -31.15 4.56
N GLY A 60 -21.82 -30.25 4.94
CA GLY A 60 -21.65 -28.81 4.77
C GLY A 60 -21.79 -28.29 3.33
N LEU A 61 -21.65 -26.97 3.21
CA LEU A 61 -21.73 -26.25 1.93
C LEU A 61 -20.35 -26.13 1.27
N THR A 62 -20.31 -26.21 -0.06
CA THR A 62 -19.10 -25.97 -0.87
C THR A 62 -18.87 -24.47 -1.08
N LEU A 63 -17.65 -24.01 -0.85
CA LEU A 63 -17.18 -22.62 -1.01
C LEU A 63 -16.69 -22.33 -2.42
N TRP A 64 -16.01 -23.30 -2.99
CA TRP A 64 -15.37 -23.18 -4.28
C TRP A 64 -15.24 -24.57 -4.87
N THR A 65 -15.43 -24.69 -6.17
CA THR A 65 -15.28 -25.96 -6.88
C THR A 65 -14.62 -25.71 -8.22
N GLU A 66 -13.66 -26.58 -8.56
CA GLU A 66 -13.00 -26.59 -9.85
C GLU A 66 -12.91 -28.03 -10.33
N THR A 67 -13.34 -28.28 -11.56
CA THR A 67 -13.20 -29.59 -12.19
C THR A 67 -12.15 -29.52 -13.29
N HIS A 68 -11.06 -30.25 -13.09
CA HIS A 68 -10.08 -30.49 -14.14
C HIS A 68 -10.53 -31.72 -14.93
N PRO A 69 -10.96 -31.58 -16.20
CA PRO A 69 -11.57 -32.68 -16.95
C PRO A 69 -10.59 -33.79 -17.32
N SER A 70 -9.28 -33.49 -17.33
CA SER A 70 -8.23 -34.40 -17.80
C SER A 70 -6.94 -34.22 -16.98
N VAL A 71 -6.93 -34.71 -15.74
CA VAL A 71 -5.72 -34.76 -14.92
C VAL A 71 -4.95 -36.04 -15.24
N ILE A 72 -3.68 -35.90 -15.61
CA ILE A 72 -2.80 -37.02 -15.88
C ILE A 72 -2.20 -37.49 -14.55
N VAL A 73 -2.38 -38.76 -14.25
CA VAL A 73 -1.84 -39.41 -13.04
C VAL A 73 -0.74 -40.37 -13.48
N ARG A 74 0.44 -40.25 -12.87
CA ARG A 74 1.62 -41.09 -13.15
C ARG A 74 2.17 -41.67 -11.86
N ASP A 75 2.30 -42.98 -11.79
CA ASP A 75 2.63 -43.73 -10.59
C ASP A 75 1.74 -43.30 -9.41
N GLY A 76 0.45 -43.07 -9.67
CA GLY A 76 -0.52 -42.54 -8.71
C GLY A 76 -0.38 -41.04 -8.38
N LEU A 77 0.70 -40.35 -8.76
CA LEU A 77 0.91 -38.93 -8.45
C LEU A 77 0.22 -38.01 -9.48
N PHE A 78 -0.37 -36.92 -8.99
CA PHE A 78 -0.83 -35.80 -9.82
C PHE A 78 -0.50 -34.43 -9.21
N ASP A 79 -0.50 -33.41 -10.04
CA ASP A 79 -0.40 -32.00 -9.65
C ASP A 79 -1.38 -31.14 -10.45
N VAL A 80 -1.95 -30.12 -9.80
CA VAL A 80 -2.84 -29.13 -10.42
C VAL A 80 -2.61 -27.75 -9.83
N LEU A 81 -3.02 -26.72 -10.57
CA LEU A 81 -3.16 -25.36 -10.07
C LEU A 81 -4.65 -25.08 -9.85
N LEU A 82 -5.07 -25.06 -8.60
CA LEU A 82 -6.38 -24.57 -8.20
C LEU A 82 -6.44 -23.06 -8.50
N GLY A 83 -7.57 -22.58 -8.98
CA GLY A 83 -7.76 -21.20 -9.42
C GLY A 83 -7.53 -20.99 -10.92
N SER A 84 -7.08 -22.01 -11.65
CA SER A 84 -6.61 -21.86 -13.04
C SER A 84 -7.72 -21.97 -14.08
N ILE A 85 -8.75 -22.78 -13.80
CA ILE A 85 -9.98 -22.85 -14.58
C ILE A 85 -11.03 -21.93 -13.94
N GLU A 86 -11.26 -22.09 -12.63
CA GLU A 86 -12.19 -21.25 -11.88
C GLU A 86 -11.44 -20.38 -10.85
N PRO A 87 -11.36 -19.04 -11.02
CA PRO A 87 -10.55 -18.16 -10.19
C PRO A 87 -10.77 -18.34 -8.68
N LEU A 88 -9.67 -18.49 -7.94
CA LEU A 88 -9.69 -18.50 -6.47
C LEU A 88 -9.64 -17.07 -5.97
N VAL A 89 -10.77 -16.56 -5.52
CA VAL A 89 -10.84 -15.22 -4.91
C VAL A 89 -10.36 -15.24 -3.46
N ASP A 90 -9.76 -14.14 -3.01
CA ASP A 90 -9.23 -13.93 -1.65
C ASP A 90 -10.25 -14.30 -0.53
N THR A 91 -11.55 -14.16 -0.79
CA THR A 91 -12.62 -14.51 0.17
C THR A 91 -12.68 -15.99 0.54
N VAL A 92 -12.08 -16.88 -0.26
CA VAL A 92 -12.04 -18.32 0.04
C VAL A 92 -11.24 -18.59 1.31
N PHE A 93 -10.25 -17.77 1.65
CA PHE A 93 -9.33 -17.99 2.79
C PHE A 93 -9.51 -16.99 3.95
N ASN A 94 -10.68 -16.34 4.02
CA ASN A 94 -10.95 -15.30 5.02
C ASN A 94 -11.29 -15.81 6.45
N ASP A 95 -11.05 -17.09 6.75
CA ASP A 95 -11.28 -17.70 8.07
C ASP A 95 -10.11 -18.63 8.41
N SER A 96 -10.01 -18.93 9.70
CA SER A 96 -8.95 -19.71 10.34
C SER A 96 -8.82 -21.15 9.85
N THR A 97 -9.88 -21.78 9.31
CA THR A 97 -9.85 -23.17 8.83
C THR A 97 -10.66 -23.38 7.55
N ARG A 98 -10.12 -24.20 6.63
CA ARG A 98 -10.80 -24.67 5.42
C ARG A 98 -10.53 -26.16 5.22
N TRP A 99 -11.37 -26.85 4.46
CA TRP A 99 -11.20 -28.26 4.12
C TRP A 99 -11.26 -28.45 2.61
N LEU A 100 -10.40 -29.31 2.07
CA LEU A 100 -10.37 -29.70 0.67
C LEU A 100 -10.95 -31.10 0.53
N GLY A 101 -12.02 -31.20 -0.25
CA GLY A 101 -12.61 -32.44 -0.74
C GLY A 101 -12.20 -32.72 -2.18
N ILE A 102 -12.10 -34.00 -2.50
CA ILE A 102 -11.59 -34.48 -3.79
C ILE A 102 -12.51 -35.60 -4.27
N THR A 103 -12.97 -35.46 -5.51
CA THR A 103 -13.73 -36.50 -6.22
C THR A 103 -12.99 -36.87 -7.49
N ALA A 104 -12.63 -38.15 -7.62
CA ALA A 104 -11.89 -38.70 -8.75
C ALA A 104 -12.83 -39.57 -9.60
N GLY A 105 -12.85 -39.35 -10.92
CA GLY A 105 -13.46 -40.31 -11.85
C GLY A 105 -14.97 -40.48 -11.75
N GLY A 106 -15.68 -39.58 -11.06
CA GLY A 106 -17.13 -39.66 -10.85
C GLY A 106 -17.56 -40.60 -9.71
N GLU A 107 -16.61 -41.04 -8.88
CA GLU A 107 -16.89 -41.84 -7.69
C GLU A 107 -17.44 -40.99 -6.53
N ALA A 108 -17.67 -41.63 -5.38
CA ALA A 108 -18.01 -40.91 -4.15
C ALA A 108 -16.84 -40.02 -3.69
N GLU A 109 -17.14 -38.87 -3.08
CA GLU A 109 -16.14 -37.95 -2.53
C GLU A 109 -15.29 -38.66 -1.46
N MET A 110 -13.98 -38.43 -1.48
CA MET A 110 -13.04 -39.02 -0.52
C MET A 110 -13.30 -38.52 0.90
N ASN A 111 -13.27 -39.43 1.88
CA ASN A 111 -13.53 -39.17 3.30
C ASN A 111 -12.44 -39.82 4.17
N PRO A 112 -11.78 -39.11 5.11
CA PRO A 112 -11.99 -37.71 5.51
C PRO A 112 -11.39 -36.69 4.53
N ARG A 113 -11.97 -35.48 4.52
CA ARG A 113 -11.42 -34.33 3.79
C ARG A 113 -10.09 -33.89 4.38
N THR A 114 -9.27 -33.21 3.57
CA THR A 114 -7.99 -32.68 4.04
C THR A 114 -8.15 -31.26 4.54
N SER A 115 -7.81 -30.95 5.78
CA SER A 115 -7.81 -29.56 6.26
C SER A 115 -6.73 -28.75 5.54
N PHE A 116 -7.08 -27.59 4.99
CA PHE A 116 -6.10 -26.53 4.77
C PHE A 116 -5.56 -26.12 6.12
N THR A 117 -4.27 -26.35 6.29
CA THR A 117 -3.53 -25.74 7.35
C THR A 117 -2.96 -24.44 6.83
N THR A 118 -2.75 -23.51 7.74
CA THR A 118 -1.88 -22.40 7.43
C THR A 118 -0.58 -22.98 6.93
N VAL A 119 -0.19 -22.63 5.71
CA VAL A 119 1.17 -22.94 5.28
C VAL A 119 2.08 -22.34 6.34
N PRO A 120 3.11 -23.06 6.83
CA PRO A 120 3.91 -22.61 7.96
C PRO A 120 4.37 -21.14 7.90
N TYR A 121 4.44 -20.58 6.68
CA TYR A 121 4.76 -19.20 6.38
C TYR A 121 3.63 -18.15 6.56
N SER A 122 2.35 -18.45 6.33
CA SER A 122 1.25 -17.51 6.62
C SER A 122 0.78 -17.55 8.07
N TYR A 123 1.40 -18.41 8.89
CA TYR A 123 1.07 -18.60 10.30
C TYR A 123 1.38 -17.39 11.17
N ARG A 124 2.13 -16.44 10.61
CA ARG A 124 2.58 -15.22 11.28
C ARG A 124 2.17 -13.96 10.54
N VAL A 125 1.12 -13.95 9.70
CA VAL A 125 0.76 -12.70 9.00
C VAL A 125 0.41 -11.64 10.04
N GLY A 126 1.43 -10.82 10.30
CA GLY A 126 1.52 -9.69 11.21
C GLY A 126 2.05 -8.45 10.52
N THR A 127 2.27 -8.53 9.20
CA THR A 127 2.58 -7.41 8.29
C THR A 127 1.80 -7.58 6.99
N ILE A 128 1.42 -6.46 6.38
CA ILE A 128 0.68 -6.39 5.11
C ILE A 128 1.57 -5.62 4.14
N ASP A 129 1.87 -6.21 2.98
CA ASP A 129 2.66 -5.56 1.93
C ASP A 129 1.81 -5.35 0.68
N SER A 130 1.95 -4.18 0.06
CA SER A 130 1.33 -3.86 -1.23
C SER A 130 -0.20 -4.03 -1.25
N ALA A 131 -0.87 -3.87 -0.10
CA ALA A 131 -2.31 -3.67 -0.06
C ALA A 131 -2.64 -2.37 -0.78
N SER A 132 -3.02 -2.50 -2.03
CA SER A 132 -3.50 -1.40 -2.85
C SER A 132 -5.02 -1.33 -2.74
N GLY A 133 -5.54 -0.18 -2.32
CA GLY A 133 -6.95 -0.02 -2.07
C GLY A 133 -7.38 -0.58 -0.71
N GLY A 134 -8.38 0.07 -0.10
CA GLY A 134 -8.87 -0.27 1.24
C GLY A 134 -8.73 0.88 2.23
N THR A 135 -9.32 0.70 3.41
CA THR A 135 -9.27 1.68 4.51
C THR A 135 -8.98 0.92 5.80
N ILE A 136 -7.94 1.33 6.53
CA ILE A 136 -7.71 0.85 7.89
C ILE A 136 -8.71 1.58 8.81
N LYS A 137 -9.59 0.84 9.49
CA LYS A 137 -10.59 1.40 10.42
C LYS A 137 -10.17 1.17 11.87
N GLY A 138 -10.57 2.10 12.75
CA GLY A 138 -10.27 2.06 14.17
C GLY A 138 -8.98 2.79 14.52
N ASP A 139 -8.57 2.67 15.78
CA ASP A 139 -7.35 3.31 16.27
C ASP A 139 -6.14 2.55 15.74
N VAL A 140 -5.28 3.26 15.02
CA VAL A 140 -4.01 2.72 14.54
C VAL A 140 -2.93 3.17 15.52
N ALA A 141 -2.58 2.26 16.43
CA ALA A 141 -1.41 2.45 17.27
C ALA A 141 -0.16 2.20 16.42
N ILE A 142 0.53 3.27 16.03
CA ILE A 142 1.82 3.20 15.36
C ILE A 142 2.89 3.53 16.38
N THR A 143 3.68 2.53 16.75
CA THR A 143 4.85 2.72 17.60
C THR A 143 6.04 3.03 16.70
N GLY A 144 6.41 4.31 16.58
CA GLY A 144 7.54 4.76 15.78
C GLY A 144 7.17 5.85 14.76
N LYS A 145 7.94 5.94 13.69
CA LYS A 145 7.77 6.95 12.63
C LYS A 145 6.65 6.60 11.65
N VAL A 146 6.02 7.62 11.06
CA VAL A 146 4.91 7.53 10.10
C VAL A 146 5.26 8.24 8.81
N THR A 147 5.14 7.55 7.68
CA THR A 147 5.37 8.11 6.33
C THR A 147 4.15 7.85 5.47
N ILE A 148 3.48 8.91 5.01
CA ILE A 148 2.23 8.83 4.22
C ILE A 148 2.38 9.54 2.88
N GLY A 149 2.15 8.81 1.79
CA GLY A 149 2.24 9.33 0.43
C GLY A 149 3.62 9.13 -0.19
N PRO A 150 3.75 9.38 -1.51
CA PRO A 150 4.92 9.00 -2.28
C PRO A 150 6.12 9.93 -2.02
N ASP A 151 7.33 9.39 -2.21
CA ASP A 151 8.58 10.15 -2.29
C ASP A 151 8.96 10.98 -1.06
N ASN A 152 8.39 10.69 0.11
CA ASN A 152 8.81 11.35 1.35
C ASN A 152 10.06 10.67 1.93
N ILE A 153 10.95 11.47 2.52
CA ILE A 153 12.11 11.03 3.30
C ILE A 153 11.77 11.23 4.78
N ASN A 154 11.85 10.16 5.56
CA ASN A 154 11.59 10.19 7.00
C ASN A 154 12.75 9.52 7.74
N ASP A 155 13.78 10.31 8.07
CA ASP A 155 15.01 9.84 8.71
C ASP A 155 14.95 9.96 10.23
N GLY A 156 14.05 10.77 10.77
CA GLY A 156 13.84 10.96 12.21
C GLY A 156 13.19 9.78 12.93
N ASN A 157 13.58 9.57 14.19
CA ASN A 157 12.84 8.72 15.12
C ASN A 157 11.53 9.39 15.54
N ASP A 158 10.46 8.59 15.64
CA ASP A 158 9.12 9.04 16.04
C ASP A 158 8.57 10.24 15.23
N ALA A 159 9.10 10.44 14.02
CA ALA A 159 8.73 11.54 13.15
C ALA A 159 7.50 11.20 12.27
N PHE A 160 6.71 12.22 11.96
CA PHE A 160 5.55 12.13 11.08
C PHE A 160 5.80 12.93 9.80
N VAL A 161 5.68 12.29 8.64
CA VAL A 161 5.69 12.98 7.35
C VAL A 161 4.55 12.49 6.48
N ALA A 162 3.80 13.43 5.92
CA ALA A 162 2.75 13.15 4.94
C ALA A 162 2.88 14.04 3.71
N GLY A 163 2.30 13.62 2.59
CA GLY A 163 2.28 14.38 1.33
C GLY A 163 3.21 13.80 0.30
N THR A 164 3.97 14.65 -0.40
CA THR A 164 4.84 14.22 -1.49
C THR A 164 6.16 14.96 -1.50
N HIS A 165 7.29 14.27 -1.59
CA HIS A 165 8.61 14.90 -1.59
C HIS A 165 8.90 15.77 -0.35
N ASN A 166 8.43 15.38 0.83
CA ASN A 166 8.78 16.06 2.08
C ASN A 166 9.92 15.31 2.79
N THR A 167 10.74 16.04 3.56
CA THR A 167 11.90 15.49 4.28
C THR A 167 11.79 15.82 5.76
N ALA A 168 11.57 14.80 6.59
CA ALA A 168 11.73 14.86 8.03
C ALA A 168 13.10 14.27 8.40
N GLY A 169 14.09 15.15 8.58
CA GLY A 169 15.51 14.78 8.72
C GLY A 169 16.02 14.56 10.14
N ASN A 170 15.20 14.86 11.17
CA ASN A 170 15.58 14.73 12.58
C ASN A 170 14.41 14.19 13.44
N ASP A 171 14.72 13.83 14.68
CA ASP A 171 13.79 13.21 15.62
C ASP A 171 12.60 14.13 15.95
N TYR A 172 11.42 13.52 16.10
CA TYR A 172 10.17 14.20 16.48
C TYR A 172 9.71 15.31 15.54
N VAL A 173 10.22 15.35 14.31
CA VAL A 173 9.74 16.26 13.27
C VAL A 173 8.33 15.89 12.83
N ALA A 174 7.45 16.88 12.67
CA ALA A 174 6.10 16.70 12.16
C ALA A 174 5.85 17.54 10.90
N ILE A 175 5.76 16.89 9.74
CA ILE A 175 5.34 17.51 8.49
C ILE A 175 3.98 16.93 8.09
N CYS A 176 2.92 17.71 8.29
CA CYS A 176 1.56 17.18 8.21
C CYS A 176 1.03 17.00 6.77
N GLY A 177 1.76 17.45 5.75
CA GLY A 177 1.32 17.37 4.36
C GLY A 177 2.11 18.26 3.41
N GLY A 178 1.56 18.49 2.22
CA GLY A 178 2.13 19.40 1.23
C GLY A 178 3.25 18.79 0.39
N ARG A 179 4.11 19.64 -0.18
CA ARG A 179 5.18 19.23 -1.08
C ARG A 179 6.48 20.00 -0.86
N TYR A 180 7.62 19.32 -0.89
CA TYR A 180 8.96 19.91 -0.72
C TYR A 180 9.18 20.61 0.61
N ASN A 181 8.49 20.22 1.69
CA ASN A 181 8.78 20.75 3.01
C ASN A 181 9.95 19.98 3.64
N GLU A 182 10.81 20.69 4.34
CA GLU A 182 11.99 20.17 5.02
C GLU A 182 11.94 20.54 6.51
N GLY A 183 12.08 19.54 7.37
CA GLY A 183 12.18 19.70 8.82
C GLY A 183 13.46 19.07 9.33
N PHE A 184 14.39 19.90 9.80
CA PHE A 184 15.68 19.48 10.34
C PHE A 184 15.89 19.96 11.79
N GLY A 185 15.02 20.80 12.35
CA GLY A 185 15.03 21.07 13.78
C GLY A 185 14.38 19.94 14.58
N ILE A 186 14.95 19.57 15.72
CA ILE A 186 14.33 18.59 16.64
C ILE A 186 13.03 19.20 17.18
N TYR A 187 11.96 18.40 17.23
CA TYR A 187 10.61 18.87 17.58
C TYR A 187 10.04 19.96 16.66
N SER A 188 10.58 20.13 15.45
CA SER A 188 10.04 21.10 14.50
C SER A 188 8.74 20.62 13.86
N THR A 189 7.86 21.57 13.53
CA THR A 189 6.58 21.28 12.90
C THR A 189 6.37 22.13 11.66
N VAL A 190 5.94 21.51 10.57
CA VAL A 190 5.41 22.16 9.37
C VAL A 190 4.01 21.61 9.10
N SER A 191 2.97 22.43 9.28
CA SER A 191 1.59 21.96 9.08
C SER A 191 1.29 21.58 7.62
N GLY A 192 2.09 22.04 6.66
CA GLY A 192 2.00 21.69 5.25
C GLY A 192 2.44 22.86 4.34
N GLY A 193 1.93 22.89 3.11
CA GLY A 193 2.27 23.92 2.13
C GLY A 193 3.35 23.49 1.15
N PHE A 194 4.07 24.45 0.57
CA PHE A 194 5.06 24.22 -0.47
C PHE A 194 6.43 24.81 -0.10
N SER A 195 7.48 24.00 -0.09
CA SER A 195 8.86 24.48 0.05
C SER A 195 9.12 25.23 1.37
N ASN A 196 8.62 24.76 2.51
CA ASN A 196 8.94 25.36 3.81
C ASN A 196 10.12 24.64 4.48
N HIS A 197 10.96 25.38 5.19
CA HIS A 197 12.21 24.92 5.79
C HIS A 197 12.19 25.22 7.30
N ALA A 198 11.99 24.19 8.13
CA ALA A 198 12.02 24.29 9.59
C ALA A 198 13.35 23.73 10.11
N MET A 199 14.36 24.60 10.21
CA MET A 199 15.76 24.23 10.47
C MET A 199 16.14 24.37 11.96
N GLY A 200 15.51 25.29 12.70
CA GLY A 200 15.74 25.48 14.14
C GLY A 200 14.96 24.49 15.02
N ASP A 201 15.50 24.16 16.19
CA ASP A 201 14.81 23.31 17.16
C ASP A 201 13.55 24.00 17.70
N TYR A 202 12.50 23.21 17.94
CA TYR A 202 11.19 23.66 18.43
C TYR A 202 10.49 24.71 17.54
N VAL A 203 10.87 24.79 16.27
CA VAL A 203 10.25 25.68 15.30
C VAL A 203 8.85 25.22 14.93
N ALA A 204 7.97 26.18 14.66
CA ALA A 204 6.69 25.92 14.00
C ALA A 204 6.51 26.78 12.75
N ILE A 205 6.12 26.13 11.65
CA ILE A 205 5.66 26.78 10.43
C ILE A 205 4.21 26.33 10.19
N GLY A 206 3.27 27.27 10.31
CA GLY A 206 1.84 27.00 10.13
C GLY A 206 1.44 26.67 8.69
N GLY A 207 2.33 26.94 7.72
CA GLY A 207 2.19 26.54 6.32
C GLY A 207 2.65 27.65 5.37
N GLY A 208 2.07 27.70 4.17
CA GLY A 208 2.40 28.71 3.16
C GLY A 208 3.48 28.24 2.18
N MET A 209 4.20 29.20 1.60
CA MET A 209 5.14 28.95 0.51
C MET A 209 6.53 29.53 0.79
N GLY A 210 7.57 28.70 0.75
CA GLY A 210 8.95 29.20 0.75
C GLY A 210 9.42 29.82 2.06
N ASN A 211 8.81 29.49 3.20
CA ASN A 211 9.21 30.07 4.49
C ASN A 211 10.42 29.32 5.07
N SER A 212 11.33 30.03 5.74
CA SER A 212 12.49 29.47 6.45
C SER A 212 12.50 29.92 7.90
N ALA A 213 12.58 28.98 8.83
CA ALA A 213 12.68 29.25 10.25
C ALA A 213 13.90 28.50 10.82
N ASP A 214 14.96 29.26 11.06
CA ASP A 214 16.29 28.77 11.42
C ASP A 214 16.63 29.05 12.90
N GLY A 215 16.00 30.07 13.50
CA GLY A 215 16.16 30.38 14.93
C GLY A 215 15.44 29.37 15.83
N MET A 216 16.02 29.06 16.99
CA MET A 216 15.39 28.16 17.96
C MET A 216 14.09 28.79 18.50
N PHE A 217 13.02 28.01 18.62
CA PHE A 217 11.67 28.50 18.98
C PHE A 217 11.10 29.57 18.04
N ALA A 218 11.60 29.71 16.81
CA ALA A 218 11.02 30.62 15.85
C ALA A 218 9.63 30.15 15.39
N PHE A 219 8.74 31.11 15.10
CA PHE A 219 7.39 30.82 14.65
C PHE A 219 7.02 31.63 13.40
N ILE A 220 6.61 30.92 12.36
CA ILE A 220 6.03 31.50 11.14
C ILE A 220 4.59 30.97 11.01
N PRO A 221 3.54 31.75 11.33
CA PRO A 221 2.16 31.30 11.23
C PRO A 221 1.76 30.91 9.79
N GLY A 222 2.42 31.50 8.80
CA GLY A 222 2.22 31.23 7.38
C GLY A 222 2.64 32.41 6.51
N GLY A 223 2.20 32.39 5.25
CA GLY A 223 2.54 33.42 4.27
C GLY A 223 3.57 32.94 3.25
N SER A 224 4.36 33.86 2.69
CA SER A 224 5.25 33.58 1.57
C SER A 224 6.64 34.16 1.79
N ARG A 225 7.68 33.31 1.71
CA ARG A 225 9.08 33.72 1.73
C ARG A 225 9.49 34.50 2.98
N ASN A 226 8.93 34.15 4.14
CA ASN A 226 9.37 34.72 5.42
C ASN A 226 10.62 34.00 5.93
N ILE A 227 11.48 34.74 6.63
CA ILE A 227 12.73 34.24 7.21
C ILE A 227 12.78 34.59 8.69
N ALA A 228 12.80 33.59 9.55
CA ALA A 228 12.86 33.73 11.00
C ALA A 228 14.17 33.13 11.55
N ASP A 229 15.24 33.91 11.49
CA ASP A 229 16.60 33.46 11.87
C ASP A 229 16.93 33.68 13.35
N GLY A 230 16.28 34.66 13.99
CA GLY A 230 16.52 34.94 15.41
C GLY A 230 15.87 33.90 16.32
N ASP A 231 16.52 33.56 17.42
CA ASP A 231 15.88 32.72 18.45
C ASP A 231 14.64 33.44 19.00
N TYR A 232 13.56 32.70 19.27
CA TYR A 232 12.27 33.23 19.72
C TYR A 232 11.66 34.28 18.77
N SER A 233 12.07 34.29 17.49
CA SER A 233 11.56 35.24 16.51
C SER A 233 10.18 34.88 15.99
N PHE A 234 9.47 35.90 15.50
CA PHE A 234 8.15 35.74 14.90
C PHE A 234 8.06 36.52 13.61
N VAL A 235 7.62 35.86 12.54
CA VAL A 235 7.40 36.51 11.24
C VAL A 235 6.07 36.09 10.64
N LEU A 236 5.27 37.05 10.19
CA LEU A 236 4.11 36.76 9.35
C LEU A 236 4.07 37.64 8.10
N GLY A 237 3.39 37.11 7.07
CA GLY A 237 3.04 37.84 5.87
C GLY A 237 3.92 37.49 4.67
N SER A 238 4.54 38.45 4.00
CA SER A 238 5.33 38.20 2.78
C SER A 238 6.71 38.85 2.84
N MET A 239 7.75 38.09 2.55
CA MET A 239 9.15 38.57 2.48
C MET A 239 9.64 39.23 3.78
N GLY A 240 9.04 38.89 4.94
CA GLY A 240 9.48 39.39 6.23
C GLY A 240 10.75 38.71 6.70
N ILE A 241 11.64 39.44 7.38
CA ILE A 241 12.89 38.90 7.93
C ILE A 241 13.03 39.31 9.40
N ALA A 242 12.92 38.36 10.33
CA ALA A 242 13.24 38.54 11.74
C ALA A 242 14.62 37.96 12.06
N GLY A 243 15.66 38.74 11.80
CA GLY A 243 17.07 38.31 11.96
C GLY A 243 17.65 38.43 13.37
N HIS A 244 16.90 39.01 14.32
CA HIS A 244 17.39 39.23 15.69
C HIS A 244 16.60 38.39 16.70
N ASN A 245 17.26 37.95 17.77
CA ASN A 245 16.61 37.20 18.83
C ASN A 245 15.45 38.01 19.44
N GLY A 246 14.29 37.37 19.59
CA GLY A 246 13.05 37.97 20.11
C GLY A 246 12.41 39.01 19.19
N SER A 247 12.87 39.15 17.94
CA SER A 247 12.28 40.11 17.02
C SER A 247 10.94 39.63 16.46
N ILE A 248 10.03 40.59 16.27
CA ILE A 248 8.70 40.37 15.71
C ILE A 248 8.60 41.20 14.45
N VAL A 249 8.30 40.54 13.32
CA VAL A 249 8.13 41.18 12.02
C VAL A 249 6.75 40.84 11.46
N ILE A 250 6.03 41.88 11.06
CA ILE A 250 4.75 41.77 10.38
C ILE A 250 4.92 42.47 9.05
N SER A 251 4.98 41.70 7.97
CA SER A 251 5.18 42.24 6.62
C SER A 251 3.92 42.03 5.78
N ALA A 252 3.13 43.07 5.59
CA ALA A 252 2.10 43.06 4.58
C ALA A 252 2.73 43.47 3.24
N ASN A 253 2.55 42.67 2.19
CA ASN A 253 2.64 43.25 0.86
C ASN A 253 1.47 44.21 0.75
N ASP A 254 1.74 45.51 0.77
CA ASP A 254 0.84 46.46 0.13
C ASP A 254 0.70 46.01 -1.32
N CYS A 255 -0.42 45.35 -1.63
CA CYS A 255 -0.92 45.31 -2.99
C CYS A 255 -1.50 46.71 -3.28
N GLY A 256 -0.64 47.73 -3.22
CA GLY A 256 -0.95 49.10 -3.59
C GLY A 256 -0.86 49.21 -5.11
N THR A 257 -2.05 49.18 -5.73
CA THR A 257 -2.42 49.74 -7.05
C THR A 257 -1.38 49.77 -8.15
#